data_AF-A0A7K3ABY9-F1
#
_entry.id   AF-A0A7K3ABY9-F1
#
_cell.length_a   1.000
_cell.length_b   1.000
_cell.length_c   1.000
_cell.angle_alpha   90.00
_cell.angle_beta   90.00
_cell.angle_gamma   90.00
#
_symmetry.space_group_name_H-M   'P 1'
#
loop_
_entity.id
_entity.type
_entity.pdbx_description
1 polymer ?
#
loop_
_entity_poly.entity_id
_entity_poly.type
_entity_poly.pdbx_seq_one_letter_code
_entity_poly.pdbx_strand_id
1 'polypeptide(L)'
;MPGNFLICRHGRITRRSVTDRSPAENAVRERYAVLPGDGVQYERRMREFDQAVADHEELLLRKVPECVAAGVAPAVPQAAVERMQEELDDLRRQRAVAAEWLAGRETRDGQRDELLVAIASGTSPGTSLRLDLLRGLFEVLDVKVRCATRDLLYRAGVRCPVGAWHEETGTLVPPDPTDEEWQSVVEAVRPSFTQRHFTSKYDIRQQFNGMLHRLRRGLTWGPPQAVRERQLSWWKKGAWPAAVQALQADVRGEPVRRPSGVPAFRITTSIGERGVEPVEERL
;
A
#
# COMPACT_ATOMS: atom_id res chain seq x y z
N MET A 1 -18.61 -34.53 17.28
CA MET A 1 -19.42 -35.11 16.18
C MET A 1 -19.00 -34.42 14.89
N PRO A 2 -18.07 -34.98 14.09
CA PRO A 2 -17.62 -34.32 12.86
C PRO A 2 -18.68 -34.47 11.76
N GLY A 3 -19.07 -33.36 11.16
CA GLY A 3 -20.03 -33.31 10.06
C GLY A 3 -19.39 -33.69 8.73
N ASN A 4 -19.92 -34.71 8.07
CA ASN A 4 -19.53 -35.12 6.73
C ASN A 4 -20.30 -34.30 5.69
N PHE A 5 -19.60 -33.71 4.71
CA PHE A 5 -20.23 -33.13 3.52
C PHE A 5 -19.97 -34.01 2.29
N LEU A 6 -21.02 -34.23 1.50
CA LEU A 6 -21.01 -34.96 0.24
C LEU A 6 -21.00 -33.96 -0.92
N ILE A 7 -20.03 -34.08 -1.85
CA ILE A 7 -20.06 -33.36 -3.13
C ILE A 7 -20.22 -34.40 -4.24
N CYS A 8 -21.28 -34.27 -5.03
CA CYS A 8 -21.58 -35.16 -6.16
C CYS A 8 -21.06 -34.55 -7.46
N ARG A 9 -20.11 -35.20 -8.12
CA ARG A 9 -19.83 -35.02 -9.56
C ARG A 9 -19.70 -36.40 -10.22
N HIS A 10 -20.56 -36.67 -11.19
CA HIS A 10 -20.54 -37.84 -12.08
C HIS A 10 -20.64 -39.23 -11.42
N GLY A 11 -21.53 -39.40 -10.43
CA GLY A 11 -22.08 -40.72 -10.08
C GLY A 11 -21.12 -41.73 -9.43
N ARG A 12 -19.93 -41.33 -8.96
CA ARG A 12 -19.12 -42.15 -8.05
C ARG A 12 -18.82 -41.39 -6.76
N ILE A 13 -19.27 -41.96 -5.65
CA ILE A 13 -18.92 -41.48 -4.30
C ILE A 13 -17.54 -42.05 -3.97
N THR A 14 -16.51 -41.23 -4.07
CA THR A 14 -15.20 -41.56 -3.49
C THR A 14 -15.07 -40.87 -2.14
N ARG A 15 -14.91 -41.66 -1.07
CA ARG A 15 -14.46 -41.15 0.24
C ARG A 15 -13.02 -40.65 0.07
N ARG A 16 -12.80 -39.34 0.02
CA ARG A 16 -11.46 -38.77 0.24
C ARG A 16 -11.28 -38.55 1.74
N SER A 17 -10.29 -39.22 2.31
CA SER A 17 -9.82 -38.95 3.66
C SER A 17 -9.23 -37.53 3.72
N VAL A 18 -9.39 -36.88 4.87
CA VAL A 18 -8.98 -35.49 5.20
C VAL A 18 -7.45 -35.35 5.35
N THR A 19 -6.67 -36.04 4.52
CA THR A 19 -5.20 -36.02 4.56
C THR A 19 -4.57 -35.59 3.24
N ASP A 20 -5.37 -35.41 2.18
CA ASP A 20 -4.85 -35.01 0.87
C ASP A 20 -5.05 -33.51 0.66
N ARG A 21 -3.97 -32.75 0.91
CA ARG A 21 -3.89 -31.30 0.68
C ARG A 21 -4.21 -30.99 -0.78
N SER A 22 -4.82 -29.83 -1.04
CA SER A 22 -5.27 -29.53 -2.41
C SER A 22 -4.07 -29.40 -3.37
N PRO A 23 -4.21 -29.77 -4.66
CA PRO A 23 -3.15 -29.57 -5.65
C PRO A 23 -2.66 -28.11 -5.73
N ALA A 24 -3.52 -27.15 -5.40
CA ALA A 24 -3.17 -25.73 -5.31
C ALA A 24 -2.24 -25.44 -4.11
N GLU A 25 -2.50 -26.02 -2.93
CA GLU A 25 -1.63 -25.90 -1.75
C GLU A 25 -0.24 -26.51 -1.99
N ASN A 26 -0.19 -27.67 -2.68
CA ASN A 26 1.09 -28.30 -3.02
C ASN A 26 1.88 -27.48 -4.05
N ALA A 27 1.23 -26.95 -5.09
CA ALA A 27 1.88 -26.12 -6.11
C ALA A 27 2.38 -24.77 -5.56
N VAL A 28 1.64 -24.18 -4.61
CA VAL A 28 2.03 -22.99 -3.85
C VAL A 28 3.28 -23.29 -3.04
N ARG A 29 3.26 -24.35 -2.21
CA ARG A 29 4.38 -24.74 -1.35
C ARG A 29 5.64 -25.14 -2.13
N GLU A 30 5.49 -25.87 -3.22
CA GLU A 30 6.60 -26.28 -4.10
C GLU A 30 7.29 -25.08 -4.76
N ARG A 31 6.53 -24.07 -5.18
CA ARG A 31 7.08 -22.82 -5.73
C ARG A 31 7.74 -21.92 -4.67
N TYR A 32 7.29 -21.98 -3.41
CA TYR A 32 7.85 -21.17 -2.32
C TYR A 32 9.08 -21.76 -1.64
N ALA A 33 9.32 -23.07 -1.78
CA ALA A 33 10.52 -23.71 -1.25
C ALA A 33 11.83 -23.17 -1.85
N VAL A 34 11.76 -22.40 -2.95
CA VAL A 34 12.92 -22.03 -3.78
C VAL A 34 13.22 -20.52 -3.79
N LEU A 35 12.49 -19.68 -3.03
CA LEU A 35 12.81 -18.25 -3.01
C LEU A 35 14.18 -18.00 -2.31
N PRO A 36 15.18 -17.47 -3.02
CA PRO A 36 16.51 -17.26 -2.46
C PRO A 36 16.47 -16.04 -1.53
N GLY A 37 16.27 -16.30 -0.24
CA GLY A 37 16.58 -15.32 0.80
C GLY A 37 18.05 -15.40 1.23
N ASP A 38 18.51 -14.40 1.97
CA ASP A 38 19.90 -14.33 2.51
C ASP A 38 20.29 -15.52 3.40
N GLY A 39 19.37 -16.44 3.74
CA GLY A 39 19.65 -17.55 4.64
C GLY A 39 20.76 -18.49 4.18
N VAL A 40 20.91 -18.74 2.87
CA VAL A 40 22.06 -19.49 2.34
C VAL A 40 23.38 -18.77 2.67
N GLN A 41 23.38 -17.44 2.65
CA GLN A 41 24.55 -16.64 3.04
C GLN A 41 24.82 -16.72 4.54
N TYR A 42 23.79 -16.67 5.39
CA TYR A 42 23.95 -16.80 6.85
C TYR A 42 24.35 -18.22 7.27
N GLU A 43 23.83 -19.26 6.62
CA GLU A 43 24.28 -20.65 6.82
C GLU A 43 25.73 -20.86 6.38
N ARG A 44 26.14 -20.24 5.27
CA ARG A 44 27.54 -20.24 4.83
C ARG A 44 28.41 -19.51 5.85
N ARG A 45 28.00 -18.33 6.29
CA ARG A 45 28.71 -17.52 7.28
C ARG A 45 28.83 -18.23 8.64
N MET A 46 27.80 -18.99 9.04
CA MET A 46 27.88 -19.85 10.23
C MET A 46 28.96 -20.92 10.09
N ARG A 47 29.03 -21.60 8.94
CA ARG A 47 30.09 -22.59 8.65
C ARG A 47 31.48 -21.95 8.65
N GLU A 48 31.60 -20.75 8.09
CA GLU A 48 32.85 -19.97 8.11
C GLU A 48 33.28 -19.63 9.55
N PHE A 49 32.34 -19.22 10.41
CA PHE A 49 32.62 -18.97 11.82
C PHE A 49 32.98 -20.25 12.59
N ASP A 50 32.27 -21.35 12.35
CA ASP A 50 32.58 -22.65 12.96
C ASP A 50 34.01 -23.09 12.61
N GLN A 51 34.39 -22.97 11.34
CA GLN A 51 35.73 -23.29 10.87
C GLN A 51 36.78 -22.36 11.50
N ALA A 52 36.54 -21.04 11.51
CA ALA A 52 37.47 -20.08 12.07
C ALA A 52 37.71 -20.31 13.57
N VAL A 53 36.67 -20.65 14.33
CA VAL A 53 36.79 -21.01 15.76
C VAL A 53 37.64 -22.27 15.92
N ALA A 54 37.37 -23.32 15.14
CA ALA A 54 38.14 -24.57 15.19
C ALA A 54 39.62 -24.33 14.85
N ASP A 55 39.91 -23.56 13.81
CA ASP A 55 41.27 -23.24 13.37
C ASP A 55 42.04 -22.45 14.46
N HIS A 56 41.39 -21.49 15.13
CA HIS A 56 42.03 -20.71 16.20
C HIS A 56 42.26 -21.53 17.47
N GLU A 57 41.32 -22.41 17.84
CA GLU A 57 41.48 -23.34 18.95
C GLU A 57 42.63 -24.32 18.69
N GLU A 58 42.73 -24.88 17.49
CA GLU A 58 43.83 -25.77 17.10
C GLU A 58 45.18 -25.02 17.11
N LEU A 59 45.21 -23.78 16.60
CA LEU A 59 46.42 -22.96 16.58
C LEU A 59 46.93 -22.70 18.01
N LEU A 60 46.04 -22.36 18.93
CA LEU A 60 46.38 -22.18 20.35
C LEU A 60 46.94 -23.46 20.96
N LEU A 61 46.24 -24.59 20.76
CA LEU A 61 46.66 -25.90 21.28
C LEU A 61 48.04 -26.31 20.77
N ARG A 62 48.40 -25.96 19.53
CA ARG A 62 49.68 -26.32 18.92
C ARG A 62 50.80 -25.34 19.24
N LYS A 63 50.56 -24.03 19.13
CA LYS A 63 51.62 -23.00 19.19
C LYS A 63 52.04 -22.63 20.60
N VAL A 64 51.14 -22.69 21.58
CA VAL A 64 51.50 -22.39 22.96
C VAL A 64 52.56 -23.36 23.50
N PRO A 65 52.42 -24.70 23.35
CA PRO A 65 53.47 -25.64 23.73
C PRO A 65 54.79 -25.44 22.99
N GLU A 66 54.75 -25.14 21.68
CA GLU A 66 55.95 -24.86 20.87
C GLU A 66 56.74 -23.65 21.42
N CYS A 67 56.05 -22.55 21.76
CA CYS A 67 56.69 -21.37 22.33
C CYS A 67 57.30 -21.65 23.72
N VAL A 68 56.62 -22.45 24.55
CA VAL A 68 57.12 -22.87 25.86
C VAL A 68 58.36 -23.75 25.70
N ALA A 69 58.33 -24.73 24.79
CA ALA A 69 59.46 -25.61 24.51
C ALA A 69 60.68 -24.87 23.94
N ALA A 70 60.46 -23.80 23.18
CA ALA A 70 61.51 -22.94 22.63
C ALA A 70 62.12 -21.97 23.66
N GLY A 71 61.67 -21.99 24.92
CA GLY A 71 62.21 -21.12 25.98
C GLY A 71 61.86 -19.65 25.81
N VAL A 72 60.80 -19.33 25.06
CA VAL A 72 60.31 -17.95 24.93
C VAL A 72 59.87 -17.45 26.32
N ALA A 73 60.20 -16.19 26.63
CA ALA A 73 59.80 -15.57 27.89
C ALA A 73 58.28 -15.68 28.08
N PRO A 74 57.77 -16.19 29.23
CA PRO A 74 56.35 -16.52 29.41
C PRO A 74 55.34 -15.39 29.14
N ALA A 75 55.76 -14.13 29.29
CA ALA A 75 54.93 -12.96 29.02
C ALA A 75 54.49 -12.87 27.54
N VAL A 76 55.32 -13.35 26.61
CA VAL A 76 55.04 -13.28 25.16
C VAL A 76 53.94 -14.26 24.72
N PRO A 77 54.01 -15.58 25.00
CA PRO A 77 52.91 -16.48 24.68
C PRO A 77 51.65 -16.15 25.49
N GLN A 78 51.78 -15.62 26.71
CA GLN A 78 50.62 -15.19 27.49
C GLN A 78 49.85 -14.06 26.79
N ALA A 79 50.53 -12.98 26.38
CA ALA A 79 49.88 -11.88 25.65
C ALA A 79 49.28 -12.33 24.31
N ALA A 80 49.95 -13.27 23.61
CA ALA A 80 49.42 -13.85 22.38
C ALA A 80 48.15 -14.69 22.61
N VAL A 81 48.12 -15.48 23.69
CA VAL A 81 46.95 -16.26 24.10
C VAL A 81 45.79 -15.34 24.49
N GLU A 82 46.05 -14.28 25.27
CA GLU A 82 45.04 -13.30 25.65
C GLU A 82 44.38 -12.67 24.42
N ARG A 83 45.18 -12.21 23.46
CA ARG A 83 44.68 -11.66 22.19
C ARG A 83 43.86 -12.69 21.39
N MET A 84 44.36 -13.92 21.24
CA MET A 84 43.63 -14.96 20.50
C MET A 84 42.33 -15.36 21.21
N GLN A 85 42.29 -15.29 22.55
CA GLN A 85 41.08 -15.52 23.32
C GLN A 85 40.04 -14.43 23.08
N GLU A 86 40.46 -13.15 22.99
CA GLU A 86 39.57 -12.05 22.60
C GLU A 86 38.98 -12.26 21.20
N GLU A 87 39.81 -12.67 20.23
CA GLU A 87 39.38 -12.96 18.85
C GLU A 87 38.40 -14.15 18.81
N LEU A 88 38.63 -15.21 19.59
CA LEU A 88 37.72 -16.34 19.75
C LEU A 88 36.37 -15.93 20.35
N ASP A 89 36.40 -15.09 21.38
CA ASP A 89 35.17 -14.60 22.01
C ASP A 89 34.36 -13.72 21.04
N ASP A 90 35.04 -12.94 20.20
CA ASP A 90 34.41 -12.15 19.14
C ASP A 90 33.77 -13.05 18.06
N LEU A 91 34.47 -14.09 17.60
CA LEU A 91 33.93 -15.06 16.65
C LEU A 91 32.70 -15.79 17.21
N ARG A 92 32.76 -16.21 18.48
CA ARG A 92 31.64 -16.86 19.17
C ARG A 92 30.43 -15.94 19.32
N ARG A 93 30.64 -14.65 19.62
CA ARG A 93 29.58 -13.64 19.62
C ARG A 93 28.93 -13.50 18.25
N GLN A 94 29.73 -13.35 17.19
CA GLN A 94 29.22 -13.20 15.82
C GLN A 94 28.44 -14.45 15.36
N ARG A 95 28.92 -15.64 15.72
CA ARG A 95 28.21 -16.91 15.49
C ARG A 95 26.85 -16.95 16.20
N ALA A 96 26.79 -16.54 17.47
CA ALA A 96 25.54 -16.51 18.22
C ALA A 96 24.49 -15.60 17.57
N VAL A 97 24.90 -14.41 17.11
CA VAL A 97 24.03 -13.48 16.38
C VAL A 97 23.52 -14.09 15.07
N ALA A 98 24.39 -14.76 14.29
CA ALA A 98 23.99 -15.43 13.06
C ALA A 98 22.98 -16.57 13.32
N ALA A 99 23.18 -17.34 14.40
CA ALA A 99 22.27 -18.41 14.80
C ALA A 99 20.90 -17.89 15.24
N GLU A 100 20.86 -16.82 16.04
CA GLU A 100 19.60 -16.17 16.44
C GLU A 100 18.83 -15.65 15.22
N TRP A 101 19.54 -15.06 14.25
CA TRP A 101 18.93 -14.59 13.02
C TRP A 101 18.29 -15.73 12.20
N LEU A 102 18.99 -16.87 12.08
CA LEU A 102 18.47 -18.05 11.38
C LEU A 102 17.24 -18.65 12.09
N ALA A 103 17.27 -18.80 13.41
CA ALA A 103 16.13 -19.28 14.18
C ALA A 103 14.92 -18.34 14.06
N GLY A 104 15.16 -17.02 14.07
CA GLY A 104 14.13 -16.02 13.83
C GLY A 104 13.59 -16.04 12.39
N ARG A 105 14.38 -16.48 11.41
CA ARG A 105 13.94 -16.68 10.02
C ARG A 105 13.04 -17.90 9.91
N GLU A 106 13.43 -19.06 10.43
CA GLU A 106 12.62 -20.28 10.38
C GLU A 106 11.22 -20.06 10.96
N THR A 107 11.14 -19.33 12.07
CA THR A 107 9.86 -18.95 12.69
C THR A 107 9.01 -18.09 11.76
N ARG A 108 9.62 -17.09 11.10
CA ARG A 108 8.93 -16.20 10.16
C ARG A 108 8.51 -16.92 8.87
N ASP A 109 9.35 -17.80 8.36
CA ASP A 109 9.06 -18.62 7.17
C ASP A 109 7.90 -19.58 7.47
N GLY A 110 7.87 -20.22 8.64
CA GLY A 110 6.73 -21.05 9.07
C GLY A 110 5.41 -20.27 9.19
N GLN A 111 5.44 -19.07 9.77
CA GLN A 111 4.28 -18.19 9.86
C GLN A 111 3.81 -17.69 8.48
N ARG A 112 4.75 -17.41 7.57
CA ARG A 112 4.45 -17.01 6.20
C ARG A 112 3.77 -18.15 5.43
N ASP A 113 4.29 -19.37 5.55
CA ASP A 113 3.74 -20.54 4.86
C ASP A 113 2.32 -20.85 5.36
N GLU A 114 2.07 -20.75 6.66
CA GLU A 114 0.72 -20.90 7.25
C GLU A 114 -0.25 -19.84 6.70
N LEU A 115 0.20 -18.59 6.60
CA LEU A 115 -0.59 -17.49 6.04
C LEU A 115 -0.91 -17.70 4.55
N LEU A 116 0.07 -18.15 3.77
CA LEU A 116 -0.12 -18.44 2.34
C LEU A 116 -1.11 -19.57 2.13
N VAL A 117 -1.04 -20.63 2.96
CA VAL A 117 -2.04 -21.70 2.96
C VAL A 117 -3.42 -21.15 3.30
N ALA A 118 -3.56 -20.35 4.36
CA ALA A 118 -4.85 -19.75 4.73
C ALA A 118 -5.46 -18.92 3.59
N ILE A 119 -4.66 -18.08 2.93
CA ILE A 119 -5.07 -17.29 1.76
C ILE A 119 -5.49 -18.20 0.60
N ALA A 120 -4.69 -19.22 0.28
CA ALA A 120 -4.98 -20.16 -0.81
C ALA A 120 -6.25 -20.98 -0.57
N SER A 121 -6.52 -21.36 0.68
CA SER A 121 -7.73 -22.09 1.09
C SER A 121 -8.94 -21.15 1.26
N GLY A 122 -8.82 -19.84 0.96
CA GLY A 122 -9.90 -18.87 1.07
C GLY A 122 -10.37 -18.62 2.51
N THR A 123 -9.57 -19.03 3.49
CA THR A 123 -9.87 -18.83 4.89
C THR A 123 -9.31 -17.46 5.27
N SER A 124 -10.17 -16.53 5.66
CA SER A 124 -9.70 -15.23 6.13
C SER A 124 -8.83 -15.47 7.37
N PRO A 125 -7.55 -15.08 7.35
CA PRO A 125 -6.75 -15.15 8.57
C PRO A 125 -7.43 -14.26 9.60
N GLY A 126 -7.86 -14.87 10.70
CA GLY A 126 -8.53 -14.17 11.80
C GLY A 126 -7.68 -12.99 12.25
N THR A 127 -8.26 -11.80 12.13
CA THR A 127 -7.91 -10.52 12.74
C THR A 127 -6.42 -10.20 12.99
N SER A 128 -5.95 -9.12 12.36
CA SER A 128 -4.67 -8.43 12.60
C SER A 128 -3.42 -9.22 12.19
N LEU A 129 -3.20 -9.33 10.88
CA LEU A 129 -1.89 -9.72 10.36
C LEU A 129 -0.86 -8.69 10.80
N ARG A 130 0.21 -9.15 11.45
CA ARG A 130 1.32 -8.28 11.82
C ARG A 130 1.93 -7.64 10.56
N LEU A 131 2.38 -6.39 10.66
CA LEU A 131 2.90 -5.63 9.53
C LEU A 131 4.13 -6.29 8.87
N ASP A 132 4.95 -7.00 9.64
CA ASP A 132 6.10 -7.76 9.15
C ASP A 132 5.67 -8.97 8.30
N LEU A 133 4.60 -9.67 8.68
CA LEU A 133 4.00 -10.74 7.87
C LEU A 133 3.37 -10.20 6.59
N LEU A 134 2.66 -9.08 6.67
CA LEU A 134 2.11 -8.40 5.48
C LEU A 134 3.22 -7.97 4.52
N ARG A 135 4.33 -7.42 5.05
CA ARG A 135 5.49 -7.05 4.24
C ARG A 135 6.08 -8.26 3.54
N GLY A 136 6.33 -9.36 4.26
CA GLY A 136 6.84 -10.60 3.67
C GLY A 136 5.88 -11.18 2.61
N LEU A 137 4.57 -11.05 2.82
CA LEU A 137 3.56 -11.44 1.82
C LEU A 137 3.63 -10.57 0.55
N PHE A 138 3.81 -9.25 0.69
CA PHE A 138 3.97 -8.33 -0.45
C PHE A 138 5.32 -8.48 -1.17
N GLU A 139 6.37 -8.93 -0.49
CA GLU A 139 7.65 -9.26 -1.13
C GLU A 139 7.50 -10.49 -2.06
N VAL A 140 6.65 -11.43 -1.65
CA VAL A 140 6.41 -12.69 -2.36
C VAL A 140 5.36 -12.54 -3.47
N LEU A 141 4.33 -11.74 -3.22
CA LEU A 141 3.28 -11.47 -4.19
C LEU A 141 3.66 -10.24 -5.02
N ASP A 142 3.76 -10.41 -6.34
CA ASP A 142 3.75 -9.29 -7.29
C ASP A 142 2.34 -8.70 -7.33
N VAL A 143 2.03 -7.87 -6.34
CA VAL A 143 0.75 -7.15 -6.22
C VAL A 143 0.80 -5.92 -7.10
N LYS A 144 0.11 -6.00 -8.24
CA LYS A 144 -0.09 -4.85 -9.13
C LYS A 144 -1.45 -4.24 -8.84
N VAL A 145 -1.43 -3.02 -8.30
CA VAL A 145 -2.64 -2.20 -8.16
C VAL A 145 -2.73 -1.29 -9.37
N ARG A 146 -3.77 -1.47 -10.19
CA ARG A 146 -4.07 -0.57 -11.30
C ARG A 146 -5.35 0.19 -10.99
N CYS A 147 -5.35 1.50 -11.20
CA CYS A 147 -6.61 2.23 -11.24
C CYS A 147 -7.43 1.72 -12.42
N ALA A 148 -8.63 1.20 -12.17
CA ALA A 148 -9.53 0.73 -13.20
C ALA A 148 -10.11 1.89 -14.01
N THR A 149 -10.18 3.08 -13.40
CA THR A 149 -10.63 4.31 -14.05
C THR A 149 -9.44 4.98 -14.76
N ARG A 150 -9.42 4.94 -16.10
CA ARG A 150 -8.41 5.63 -16.91
C ARG A 150 -8.50 7.16 -16.80
N ASP A 151 -9.68 7.67 -16.48
CA ASP A 151 -9.96 9.10 -16.41
C ASP A 151 -9.83 9.63 -14.98
N LEU A 152 -8.69 9.33 -14.34
CA LEU A 152 -8.27 10.08 -13.16
C LEU A 152 -7.90 11.50 -13.62
N LEU A 153 -8.91 12.34 -13.85
CA LEU A 153 -8.71 13.76 -14.00
C LEU A 153 -8.07 14.25 -12.72
N TYR A 154 -6.79 14.57 -12.79
CA TYR A 154 -6.04 15.17 -11.70
C TYR A 154 -6.83 16.36 -11.16
N ARG A 155 -7.30 16.25 -9.92
CA ARG A 155 -7.91 17.37 -9.21
C ARG A 155 -6.83 17.97 -8.35
N ALA A 156 -6.49 19.24 -8.60
CA ALA A 156 -5.77 20.02 -7.62
C ALA A 156 -6.52 19.90 -6.28
N GLY A 157 -5.82 19.52 -5.20
CA GLY A 157 -6.43 19.17 -3.90
C GLY A 157 -7.19 20.31 -3.21
N VAL A 158 -7.24 21.50 -3.81
CA VAL A 158 -7.98 22.65 -3.29
C VAL A 158 -9.47 22.50 -3.62
N ARG A 159 -10.29 22.30 -2.58
CA ARG A 159 -11.75 22.27 -2.72
C ARG A 159 -12.27 23.60 -3.24
N CYS A 160 -13.29 23.54 -4.10
CA CYS A 160 -13.99 24.75 -4.54
C CYS A 160 -14.75 25.35 -3.36
N PRO A 161 -14.55 26.63 -2.99
CA PRO A 161 -15.19 27.20 -1.80
C PRO A 161 -16.72 27.18 -1.89
N VAL A 162 -17.28 27.39 -3.08
CA VAL A 162 -18.72 27.26 -3.32
C VAL A 162 -19.23 25.83 -3.12
N GLY A 163 -18.46 24.84 -3.57
CA GLY A 163 -18.83 23.43 -3.37
C GLY A 163 -18.76 23.04 -1.89
N ALA A 164 -17.71 23.49 -1.20
CA ALA A 164 -17.56 23.29 0.24
C ALA A 164 -18.71 23.93 1.02
N TRP A 165 -19.16 25.14 0.64
CA TRP A 165 -20.33 25.78 1.26
C TRP A 165 -21.60 24.93 1.14
N HIS A 166 -21.94 24.43 -0.06
CA HIS A 166 -23.08 23.52 -0.24
C HIS A 166 -22.94 22.23 0.60
N GLU A 167 -21.73 21.70 0.74
CA GLU A 167 -21.47 20.52 1.58
C GLU A 167 -21.67 20.80 3.07
N GLU A 168 -21.23 21.98 3.53
CA GLU A 168 -21.25 22.40 4.93
C GLU A 168 -22.65 22.82 5.39
N THR A 169 -23.36 23.61 4.59
CA THR A 169 -24.71 24.10 4.93
C THR A 169 -25.81 23.10 4.61
N GLY A 170 -25.51 22.08 3.80
CA GLY A 170 -26.53 21.16 3.27
C GLY A 170 -27.47 21.82 2.25
N THR A 171 -27.23 23.08 1.85
CA THR A 171 -28.03 23.77 0.84
C THR A 171 -27.89 23.05 -0.49
N LEU A 172 -29.01 22.74 -1.14
CA LEU A 172 -29.00 22.03 -2.43
C LEU A 172 -28.55 22.96 -3.57
N VAL A 173 -28.12 22.37 -4.69
CA VAL A 173 -27.81 23.10 -5.92
C VAL A 173 -29.07 23.17 -6.77
N PRO A 174 -29.67 24.36 -7.02
CA PRO A 174 -30.93 24.48 -7.74
C PRO A 174 -30.80 24.02 -9.20
N PRO A 175 -31.89 23.68 -9.90
CA PRO A 175 -31.88 23.43 -11.36
C PRO A 175 -31.55 24.70 -12.15
N ASP A 176 -31.49 24.60 -13.47
CA ASP A 176 -31.27 25.77 -14.31
C ASP A 176 -32.51 26.69 -14.24
N PRO A 177 -32.35 28.00 -13.97
CA PRO A 177 -33.46 28.92 -13.79
C PRO A 177 -34.25 29.13 -15.08
N THR A 178 -35.58 29.21 -14.94
CA THR A 178 -36.51 29.78 -15.93
C THR A 178 -36.26 31.28 -16.12
N ASP A 179 -36.96 31.89 -17.07
CA ASP A 179 -36.78 33.31 -17.39
C ASP A 179 -37.21 34.20 -16.23
N GLU A 180 -38.32 33.87 -15.57
CA GLU A 180 -38.88 34.57 -14.42
C GLU A 180 -37.98 34.41 -13.17
N GLU A 181 -37.50 33.20 -12.93
CA GLU A 181 -36.56 32.91 -11.85
C GLU A 181 -35.23 33.62 -12.05
N TRP A 182 -34.77 33.73 -13.31
CA TRP A 182 -33.55 34.46 -13.63
C TRP A 182 -33.67 35.95 -13.29
N GLN A 183 -34.83 36.58 -13.53
CA GLN A 183 -35.05 37.96 -13.09
C GLN A 183 -34.95 38.08 -11.57
N SER A 184 -35.50 37.11 -10.83
CA SER A 184 -35.40 37.06 -9.37
C SER A 184 -33.94 36.94 -8.90
N VAL A 185 -33.13 36.12 -9.59
CA VAL A 185 -31.68 36.02 -9.33
C VAL A 185 -30.98 37.35 -9.60
N VAL A 186 -31.26 38.00 -10.73
CA VAL A 186 -30.65 39.28 -11.10
C VAL A 186 -30.96 40.35 -10.06
N GLU A 187 -32.21 40.48 -9.60
CA GLU A 187 -32.58 41.42 -8.55
C GLU A 187 -31.88 41.10 -7.22
N ALA A 188 -31.77 39.81 -6.86
CA ALA A 188 -31.10 39.40 -5.63
C ALA A 188 -29.58 39.70 -5.62
N VAL A 189 -28.90 39.57 -6.76
CA VAL A 189 -27.44 39.80 -6.84
C VAL A 189 -27.06 41.22 -7.25
N ARG A 190 -28.02 42.02 -7.74
CA ARG A 190 -27.77 43.41 -8.19
C ARG A 190 -27.05 44.27 -7.14
N PRO A 191 -27.36 44.21 -5.82
CA PRO A 191 -26.64 45.00 -4.82
C PRO A 191 -25.13 44.70 -4.76
N SER A 192 -24.69 43.50 -5.16
CA SER A 192 -23.29 43.07 -5.10
C SER A 192 -22.48 43.47 -6.34
N PHE A 193 -23.12 43.97 -7.41
CA PHE A 193 -22.49 44.16 -8.71
C PHE A 193 -22.92 45.46 -9.42
N THR A 194 -22.01 46.02 -10.21
CA THR A 194 -22.32 47.14 -11.10
C THR A 194 -23.01 46.64 -12.37
N GLN A 195 -23.71 47.52 -13.09
CA GLN A 195 -24.40 47.19 -14.34
C GLN A 195 -23.47 46.50 -15.37
N ARG A 196 -22.18 46.89 -15.41
CA ARG A 196 -21.16 46.27 -16.29
C ARG A 196 -21.00 44.76 -16.10
N HIS A 197 -21.34 44.24 -14.92
CA HIS A 197 -21.27 42.80 -14.64
C HIS A 197 -22.25 41.99 -15.51
N PHE A 198 -23.42 42.56 -15.78
CA PHE A 198 -24.53 41.95 -16.51
C PHE A 198 -24.44 42.17 -18.02
N THR A 199 -23.62 43.13 -18.49
CA THR A 199 -23.47 43.48 -19.91
C THR A 199 -22.18 42.91 -20.52
N SER A 200 -21.73 41.74 -20.08
CA SER A 200 -20.48 41.15 -20.59
C SER A 200 -20.66 40.51 -21.96
N LYS A 201 -19.56 40.30 -22.70
CA LYS A 201 -19.56 39.61 -24.01
C LYS A 201 -20.26 38.24 -23.98
N TYR A 202 -20.18 37.56 -22.84
CA TYR A 202 -20.79 36.25 -22.62
C TYR A 202 -22.11 36.40 -21.88
N ASP A 203 -23.09 35.58 -22.24
CA ASP A 203 -24.34 35.49 -21.50
C ASP A 203 -24.07 35.06 -20.05
N ILE A 204 -24.45 35.92 -19.12
CA ILE A 204 -24.27 35.70 -17.69
C ILE A 204 -25.16 34.58 -17.17
N ARG A 205 -26.35 34.40 -17.73
CA ARG A 205 -27.26 33.31 -17.37
C ARG A 205 -26.67 31.98 -17.78
N GLN A 206 -26.20 31.87 -19.02
CA GLN A 206 -25.54 30.66 -19.49
C GLN A 206 -24.31 30.29 -18.65
N GLN A 207 -23.51 31.28 -18.25
CA GLN A 207 -22.38 31.04 -17.33
C GLN A 207 -22.85 30.53 -15.96
N PHE A 208 -23.89 31.14 -15.39
CA PHE A 208 -24.46 30.73 -14.11
C PHE A 208 -25.00 29.30 -14.18
N ASN A 209 -25.73 28.94 -15.24
CA ASN A 209 -26.19 27.56 -15.48
C ASN A 209 -25.00 26.59 -15.56
N GLY A 210 -23.91 26.98 -16.24
CA GLY A 210 -22.67 26.20 -16.26
C GLY A 210 -22.06 25.98 -14.87
N MET A 211 -22.10 27.01 -14.00
CA MET A 211 -21.64 26.89 -12.61
C MET A 211 -22.49 25.91 -11.81
N LEU A 212 -23.83 25.98 -11.92
CA LEU A 212 -24.75 25.08 -11.23
C LEU A 212 -24.60 23.64 -11.74
N HIS A 213 -24.59 23.45 -13.06
CA HIS A 213 -24.40 22.14 -13.69
C HIS A 213 -23.11 21.47 -13.23
N ARG A 214 -22.01 22.23 -13.17
CA ARG A 214 -20.73 21.74 -12.66
C ARG A 214 -20.83 21.19 -11.24
N LEU A 215 -21.53 21.89 -10.35
CA LEU A 215 -21.72 21.47 -8.96
C LEU A 215 -22.60 20.22 -8.85
N ARG A 216 -23.72 20.15 -9.58
CA ARG A 216 -24.60 18.97 -9.62
C ARG A 216 -23.92 17.72 -10.20
N ARG A 217 -23.00 17.91 -11.15
CA ARG A 217 -22.29 16.81 -11.83
C ARG A 217 -20.89 16.54 -11.27
N GLY A 218 -20.41 17.36 -10.35
CA GLY A 218 -19.09 17.22 -9.74
C GLY A 218 -17.96 17.38 -10.77
N LEU A 219 -18.17 18.18 -11.81
CA LEU A 219 -17.21 18.36 -12.91
C LEU A 219 -16.07 19.29 -12.51
N THR A 220 -14.88 19.05 -13.07
CA THR A 220 -13.75 19.99 -12.95
C THR A 220 -13.97 21.20 -13.84
N TRP A 221 -13.25 22.28 -13.55
CA TRP A 221 -13.20 23.40 -14.49
C TRP A 221 -12.41 22.96 -15.72
N GLY A 222 -13.06 22.88 -16.87
CA GLY A 222 -12.36 22.92 -18.15
C GLY A 222 -11.91 24.36 -18.47
N PRO A 223 -11.13 24.56 -19.54
CA PRO A 223 -11.09 25.86 -20.21
C PRO A 223 -12.54 26.26 -20.58
N PRO A 224 -13.02 27.49 -20.30
CA PRO A 224 -12.29 28.71 -19.95
C PRO A 224 -12.34 29.13 -18.47
N GLN A 225 -11.24 29.74 -17.99
CA GLN A 225 -11.05 30.24 -16.62
C GLN A 225 -12.04 31.34 -16.19
N ALA A 226 -12.64 32.06 -17.15
CA ALA A 226 -13.56 33.17 -16.87
C ALA A 226 -14.79 32.77 -16.04
N VAL A 227 -15.37 31.58 -16.28
CA VAL A 227 -16.53 31.10 -15.52
C VAL A 227 -16.14 30.81 -14.07
N ARG A 228 -14.95 30.24 -13.85
CA ARG A 228 -14.41 30.00 -12.51
C ARG A 228 -14.21 31.31 -11.76
N GLU A 229 -13.57 32.28 -12.38
CA GLU A 229 -13.31 33.60 -11.76
C GLU A 229 -14.62 34.31 -11.42
N ARG A 230 -15.63 34.20 -12.29
CA ARG A 230 -16.96 34.75 -12.02
C ARG A 230 -17.64 34.05 -10.84
N GLN A 231 -17.62 32.71 -10.78
CA GLN A 231 -18.16 31.98 -9.62
C GLN A 231 -17.47 32.44 -8.32
N LEU A 232 -16.13 32.57 -8.34
CA LEU A 232 -15.37 33.05 -7.18
C LEU A 232 -15.69 34.50 -6.83
N SER A 233 -15.97 35.36 -7.81
CA SER A 233 -16.40 36.74 -7.59
C SER A 233 -17.78 36.80 -6.92
N TRP A 234 -18.74 35.98 -7.38
CA TRP A 234 -20.06 35.84 -6.74
C TRP A 234 -19.94 35.34 -5.31
N TRP A 235 -19.08 34.35 -5.09
CA TRP A 235 -18.80 33.84 -3.76
C TRP A 235 -18.21 34.89 -2.82
N LYS A 236 -17.11 35.54 -3.22
CA LYS A 236 -16.41 36.55 -2.40
C LYS A 236 -17.28 37.75 -2.02
N LYS A 237 -18.27 38.07 -2.86
CA LYS A 237 -19.19 39.19 -2.65
C LYS A 237 -20.48 38.82 -1.91
N GLY A 238 -20.62 37.56 -1.47
CA GLY A 238 -21.84 37.07 -0.83
C GLY A 238 -23.06 36.97 -1.75
N ALA A 239 -22.87 37.13 -3.06
CA ALA A 239 -23.96 37.08 -4.04
C ALA A 239 -24.43 35.65 -4.32
N TRP A 240 -23.55 34.65 -4.13
CA TRP A 240 -23.89 33.25 -4.41
C TRP A 240 -25.02 32.72 -3.51
N PRO A 241 -24.99 32.85 -2.16
CA PRO A 241 -26.11 32.45 -1.32
C PRO A 241 -27.43 33.15 -1.68
N ALA A 242 -27.40 34.46 -1.97
CA ALA A 242 -28.58 35.23 -2.37
C ALA A 242 -29.21 34.71 -3.68
N ALA A 243 -28.38 34.39 -4.67
CA ALA A 243 -28.83 33.79 -5.92
C ALA A 243 -29.47 32.42 -5.71
N VAL A 244 -28.85 31.55 -4.91
CA VAL A 244 -29.35 30.20 -4.62
C VAL A 244 -30.67 30.25 -3.85
N GLN A 245 -30.78 31.20 -2.90
CA GLN A 245 -32.02 31.44 -2.15
C GLN A 245 -33.16 31.92 -3.05
N ALA A 246 -32.89 32.84 -3.98
CA ALA A 246 -33.88 33.32 -4.94
C ALA A 246 -34.46 32.20 -5.83
N LEU A 247 -33.72 31.10 -6.01
CA LEU A 247 -34.16 29.93 -6.76
C LEU A 247 -34.89 28.86 -5.93
N GLN A 248 -35.07 29.09 -4.63
CA GLN A 248 -35.69 28.14 -3.70
C GLN A 248 -35.01 26.77 -3.78
N ALA A 249 -33.68 26.76 -3.73
CA ALA A 249 -32.89 25.56 -3.93
C ALA A 249 -33.28 24.40 -3.01
N ASP A 250 -33.76 24.69 -1.80
CA ASP A 250 -34.19 23.69 -0.82
C ASP A 250 -35.40 22.86 -1.28
N VAL A 251 -36.18 23.33 -2.28
CA VAL A 251 -37.38 22.65 -2.77
C VAL A 251 -37.09 21.76 -3.99
N ARG A 252 -36.21 22.22 -4.90
CA ARG A 252 -36.01 21.58 -6.23
C ARG A 252 -34.55 21.24 -6.55
N GLY A 253 -33.63 21.49 -5.64
CA GLY A 253 -32.21 21.29 -5.88
C GLY A 253 -31.78 19.82 -5.79
N GLU A 254 -30.57 19.57 -6.26
CA GLU A 254 -29.85 18.30 -6.08
C GLU A 254 -28.67 18.51 -5.11
N PRO A 255 -28.26 17.51 -4.32
CA PRO A 255 -27.05 17.63 -3.51
C PRO A 255 -25.82 17.86 -4.40
N VAL A 256 -24.87 18.65 -3.91
CA VAL A 256 -23.58 18.84 -4.61
C VAL A 256 -22.91 17.47 -4.78
N ARG A 257 -22.51 17.14 -6.02
CA ARG A 257 -21.94 15.82 -6.29
C ARG A 257 -20.53 15.73 -5.75
N ARG A 258 -20.36 14.87 -4.76
CA ARG A 258 -19.07 14.49 -4.22
C ARG A 258 -18.38 13.53 -5.19
N PRO A 259 -17.14 13.80 -5.62
CA PRO A 259 -16.36 12.77 -6.29
C PRO A 259 -16.16 11.62 -5.29
N SER A 260 -16.37 10.38 -5.75
CA SER A 260 -16.00 9.19 -4.97
C SER A 260 -14.51 9.29 -4.66
N GLY A 261 -14.17 9.48 -3.38
CA GLY A 261 -12.79 9.78 -2.95
C GLY A 261 -11.78 8.67 -3.25
N VAL A 262 -12.25 7.49 -3.60
CA VAL A 262 -11.43 6.33 -3.95
C VAL A 262 -11.81 5.90 -5.36
N PRO A 263 -10.91 5.99 -6.35
CA PRO A 263 -11.20 5.45 -7.65
C PRO A 263 -11.30 3.92 -7.56
N ALA A 264 -12.02 3.31 -8.50
CA ALA A 264 -12.07 1.87 -8.56
C ALA A 264 -10.65 1.34 -8.83
N PHE A 265 -10.13 0.49 -7.94
CA PHE A 265 -8.86 -0.18 -8.14
C PHE A 265 -9.09 -1.63 -8.59
N ARG A 266 -8.31 -2.07 -9.56
CA ARG A 266 -8.15 -3.48 -9.90
C ARG A 266 -6.84 -3.94 -9.28
N ILE A 267 -6.95 -4.81 -8.29
CA ILE A 267 -5.80 -5.47 -7.66
C ILE A 267 -5.59 -6.80 -8.41
N THR A 268 -4.43 -6.98 -9.01
CA THR A 268 -4.00 -8.25 -9.58
C THR A 268 -2.80 -8.74 -8.79
N THR A 269 -2.88 -9.98 -8.32
CA THR A 269 -1.79 -10.63 -7.57
C THR A 269 -1.24 -11.77 -8.40
N SER A 270 0.06 -11.79 -8.62
CA SER A 270 0.78 -12.95 -9.14
C SER A 270 1.89 -13.34 -8.17
N ILE A 271 2.30 -14.60 -8.19
CA ILE A 271 3.52 -15.02 -7.49
C ILE A 271 4.69 -14.51 -8.33
N GLY A 272 5.57 -13.69 -7.75
CA GLY A 272 6.68 -13.12 -8.51
C GLY A 272 7.69 -14.19 -8.95
N GLU A 273 8.12 -14.16 -10.21
CA GLU A 273 9.30 -14.90 -10.70
C GLU A 273 10.63 -14.19 -10.38
N ARG A 274 10.57 -13.05 -9.65
CA ARG A 274 11.75 -12.28 -9.26
C ARG A 274 12.56 -13.04 -8.22
N GLY A 275 13.47 -13.85 -8.73
CA GLY A 275 14.41 -14.68 -8.00
C GLY A 275 15.27 -15.55 -8.93
N VAL A 276 14.90 -15.71 -10.20
CA VAL A 276 15.72 -16.41 -11.21
C VAL A 276 16.35 -15.39 -12.15
N GLU A 277 17.36 -14.64 -11.66
CA GLU A 277 18.39 -14.20 -12.62
C GLU A 277 19.27 -15.42 -12.91
N PRO A 278 19.40 -15.86 -14.17
CA PRO A 278 20.40 -16.87 -14.50
C PRO A 278 21.77 -16.26 -14.19
N VAL A 279 22.48 -16.88 -13.26
CA VAL A 279 23.91 -16.66 -13.09
C VAL A 279 24.54 -17.10 -14.42
N GLU A 280 24.91 -16.15 -15.27
CA GLU A 280 25.80 -16.42 -16.40
C GLU A 280 27.13 -16.91 -15.83
N GLU A 281 27.33 -18.23 -15.85
CA GLU A 281 28.66 -18.83 -15.76
C GLU A 281 29.49 -18.32 -16.94
N ARG A 282 30.35 -17.35 -16.67
CA ARG A 282 31.50 -17.08 -17.54
C ARG A 282 32.60 -18.08 -17.19
N LEU A 283 32.77 -19.05 -18.08
CA LEU A 283 34.03 -19.77 -18.28
C LEU A 283 35.11 -18.81 -18.79
#